data_AF-A0ABD4XG54-F1
#
_entry.id   AF-A0ABD4XG54-F1
#
_cell.length_a   1.000
_cell.length_b   1.000
_cell.length_c   1.000
_cell.angle_alpha   90.00
_cell.angle_beta   90.00
_cell.angle_gamma   90.00
#
_symmetry.space_group_name_H-M   'P 1'
#
loop_
_entity.id
_entity.type
_entity.pdbx_description
1 polymer ?
#
loop_
_entity_poly.entity_id
_entity_poly.type
_entity_poly.pdbx_seq_one_letter_code
_entity_poly.pdbx_strand_id
1 'polypeptide(L)'
;MQHATTEKQRTNVTLTAANLAAARELGLNVSAISDAAVAEAVRAAKAKAWAQENATAIAERRAWIEANGTPLADLQVLKIS
;
A
#
# COMPACT_ATOMS: atom_id res chain seq x y z
N MET A 1 14.57 -14.89 -3.64
CA MET A 1 13.19 -14.40 -3.78
C MET A 1 12.37 -15.02 -2.67
N GLN A 2 11.83 -14.22 -1.76
CA GLN A 2 11.06 -14.75 -0.63
C GLN A 2 9.69 -15.17 -1.16
N HIS A 3 9.43 -16.47 -1.21
CA HIS A 3 8.09 -16.98 -1.45
C HIS A 3 7.23 -16.58 -0.26
N ALA A 4 6.37 -15.59 -0.43
CA ALA A 4 5.34 -15.29 0.56
C ALA A 4 4.41 -16.51 0.59
N THR A 5 4.44 -17.27 1.68
CA THR A 5 3.48 -18.34 1.90
C THR A 5 2.10 -17.70 1.89
N THR A 6 1.24 -18.15 0.99
CA THR A 6 -0.16 -17.68 0.87
C THR A 6 -1.06 -18.25 1.96
N GLU A 7 -0.47 -18.96 2.92
CA GLU A 7 -1.17 -19.64 4.00
C GLU A 7 -1.55 -18.65 5.09
N LYS A 8 -2.84 -18.64 5.43
CA LYS A 8 -3.35 -17.84 6.55
C LYS A 8 -2.81 -18.41 7.86
N GLN A 9 -2.00 -17.64 8.55
CA GLN A 9 -1.57 -17.98 9.90
C GLN A 9 -2.61 -17.51 10.92
N ARG A 10 -3.07 -18.42 11.79
CA ARG A 10 -3.98 -18.07 12.88
C ARG A 10 -3.24 -17.23 13.92
N THR A 11 -3.79 -16.06 14.24
CA THR A 11 -3.29 -15.15 15.27
C THR A 11 -4.44 -14.65 16.15
N ASN A 12 -4.15 -14.27 17.39
CA ASN A 12 -5.12 -13.69 18.30
C ASN A 12 -5.07 -12.16 18.19
N VAL A 13 -6.25 -11.53 18.06
CA VAL A 13 -6.39 -10.07 18.02
C VAL A 13 -7.32 -9.61 19.14
N THR A 14 -7.04 -8.45 19.71
CA THR A 14 -7.86 -7.85 20.77
C THR A 14 -8.84 -6.87 20.15
N LEU A 15 -10.14 -7.02 20.45
CA LEU A 15 -11.22 -6.14 20.03
C LEU A 15 -12.07 -5.76 21.23
N THR A 16 -12.78 -4.63 21.16
CA THR A 16 -13.74 -4.28 22.20
C THR A 16 -14.90 -5.28 22.21
N ALA A 17 -15.41 -5.61 23.39
CA ALA A 17 -16.52 -6.55 23.55
C ALA A 17 -17.76 -6.08 22.76
N ALA A 18 -18.03 -4.77 22.77
CA ALA A 18 -19.13 -4.16 22.02
C ALA A 18 -19.01 -4.40 20.50
N ASN A 19 -17.83 -4.21 19.91
CA ASN A 19 -17.64 -4.42 18.47
C ASN A 19 -17.72 -5.90 18.10
N LEU A 20 -17.20 -6.79 18.94
CA LEU A 20 -17.29 -8.23 18.70
C LEU A 20 -18.74 -8.74 18.79
N ALA A 21 -19.53 -8.23 19.74
CA ALA A 21 -20.94 -8.55 19.86
C ALA A 21 -21.73 -8.07 18.63
N ALA A 22 -21.57 -6.79 18.27
CA ALA A 22 -22.24 -6.22 17.09
C ALA A 22 -21.86 -6.97 15.80
N ALA A 23 -20.58 -7.33 15.62
CA ALA A 23 -20.14 -8.09 14.46
C ALA A 23 -20.81 -9.48 14.38
N ARG A 24 -21.02 -10.14 15.53
CA ARG A 24 -21.70 -11.44 15.59
C ARG A 24 -23.19 -11.31 15.26
N GLU A 25 -23.86 -10.31 15.84
CA GLU A 25 -25.28 -10.04 15.58
C GLU A 25 -25.55 -9.75 14.10
N LEU A 26 -24.61 -9.06 13.45
CA LEU A 26 -24.70 -8.69 12.04
C LEU A 26 -24.11 -9.75 11.08
N GLY A 27 -23.62 -10.89 11.60
CA GLY A 27 -23.04 -11.96 10.76
C GLY A 27 -21.75 -11.57 10.03
N LEU A 28 -21.00 -10.59 10.54
CA LEU A 28 -19.78 -10.09 9.91
C LEU A 28 -18.61 -11.06 10.12
N ASN A 29 -17.82 -11.28 9.06
CA ASN A 29 -16.61 -12.08 9.15
C ASN A 29 -15.42 -11.24 9.67
N VAL A 30 -15.25 -11.22 10.99
CA VAL A 30 -14.20 -10.45 11.69
C VAL A 30 -12.80 -10.79 11.17
N SER A 31 -12.51 -12.06 10.87
CA SER A 31 -11.20 -12.46 10.36
C SER A 31 -10.93 -11.87 8.97
N ALA A 32 -11.90 -11.95 8.05
CA ALA A 32 -11.73 -11.39 6.70
C ALA A 32 -11.60 -9.87 6.71
N ILE A 33 -12.39 -9.19 7.54
CA ILE A 33 -12.31 -7.73 7.71
C ILE A 33 -10.95 -7.33 8.28
N SER A 34 -10.46 -8.04 9.31
CA SER A 34 -9.17 -7.75 9.93
C SER A 34 -8.01 -7.97 8.96
N ASP A 35 -8.04 -9.07 8.20
CA ASP A 35 -7.04 -9.39 7.16
C ASP A 35 -6.95 -8.29 6.10
N ALA A 36 -8.10 -7.84 5.58
CA ALA A 36 -8.16 -6.76 4.60
C ALA A 36 -7.63 -5.43 5.17
N ALA A 37 -8.02 -5.08 6.40
CA ALA A 37 -7.57 -3.85 7.06
C ALA A 37 -6.05 -3.85 7.30
N VAL A 38 -5.50 -4.99 7.76
CA VAL A 38 -4.05 -5.15 7.97
C VAL A 38 -3.32 -5.10 6.63
N ALA A 39 -3.82 -5.76 5.59
CA ALA A 39 -3.23 -5.72 4.26
C ALA A 39 -3.14 -4.28 3.73
N GLU A 40 -4.21 -3.49 3.87
CA GLU A 40 -4.20 -2.07 3.50
C GLU A 40 -3.13 -1.28 4.27
N ALA A 41 -3.12 -1.41 5.59
CA ALA A 41 -2.18 -0.71 6.45
C ALA A 41 -0.72 -1.07 6.09
N VAL A 42 -0.45 -2.35 5.80
CA VAL A 42 0.87 -2.82 5.36
C VAL A 42 1.25 -2.23 4.01
N ARG A 43 0.33 -2.19 3.03
CA ARG A 43 0.61 -1.56 1.72
C ARG A 43 0.94 -0.08 1.87
N ALA A 44 0.15 0.65 2.66
CA ALA A 44 0.39 2.07 2.93
C ALA A 44 1.74 2.30 3.63
N ALA A 45 2.07 1.48 4.64
CA ALA A 45 3.34 1.56 5.35
C ALA A 45 4.54 1.30 4.42
N LYS A 46 4.45 0.27 3.55
CA LYS A 46 5.48 -0.03 2.55
C LYS A 46 5.65 1.10 1.54
N ALA A 47 4.55 1.65 1.03
CA ALA A 47 4.59 2.79 0.10
C ALA A 47 5.24 4.02 0.74
N LYS A 48 4.91 4.30 2.01
CA LYS A 48 5.54 5.39 2.78
C LYS A 48 7.04 5.17 2.97
N ALA A 49 7.45 3.98 3.38
CA ALA A 49 8.86 3.64 3.56
C ALA A 49 9.64 3.80 2.24
N TRP A 50 9.12 3.23 1.15
CA TRP A 50 9.72 3.37 -0.17
C TRP A 50 9.84 4.83 -0.61
N ALA A 51 8.79 5.64 -0.43
CA ALA A 51 8.83 7.05 -0.78
C ALA A 51 9.88 7.83 0.01
N GLN A 52 10.08 7.49 1.29
CA GLN A 52 11.12 8.09 2.13
C GLN A 52 12.52 7.67 1.68
N GLU A 53 12.74 6.38 1.45
CA GLU A 53 14.02 5.83 0.97
C GLU A 53 14.44 6.42 -0.39
N ASN A 54 13.46 6.69 -1.26
CA ASN A 54 13.70 7.17 -2.62
C ASN A 54 13.52 8.69 -2.77
N ALA A 55 13.27 9.42 -1.68
CA ALA A 55 12.95 10.85 -1.72
C ALA A 55 14.03 11.67 -2.44
N THR A 56 15.30 11.43 -2.12
CA THR A 56 16.45 12.11 -2.74
C THR A 56 16.55 11.80 -4.22
N ALA A 57 16.53 10.52 -4.61
CA ALA A 57 16.62 10.11 -6.01
C ALA A 57 15.47 10.68 -6.86
N ILE A 58 14.26 10.74 -6.29
CA ILE A 58 13.11 11.36 -6.94
C ILE A 58 13.31 12.87 -7.09
N ALA A 59 13.85 13.56 -6.07
CA ALA A 59 14.12 14.99 -6.13
C ALA A 59 15.21 15.32 -7.17
N GLU A 60 16.30 14.56 -7.20
CA GLU A 60 17.37 14.68 -8.20
C GLU A 60 16.83 14.45 -9.61
N ARG A 61 16.02 13.40 -9.80
CA ARG A 61 15.36 13.11 -11.08
C ARG A 61 14.47 14.27 -11.54
N ARG A 62 13.68 14.86 -10.63
CA ARG A 62 12.84 16.03 -10.92
C ARG A 62 13.69 17.22 -11.34
N ALA A 63 14.72 17.57 -10.57
CA ALA A 63 15.61 18.68 -10.88
C ALA A 63 16.29 18.49 -12.26
N TRP A 64 16.70 17.27 -12.58
CA TRP A 64 17.27 16.95 -13.88
C TRP A 64 16.25 17.15 -15.01
N ILE A 65 15.00 16.69 -14.85
CA ILE A 65 13.94 16.86 -15.85
C ILE A 65 13.62 18.34 -16.06
N GLU A 66 13.54 19.15 -14.99
CA GLU A 66 13.31 20.60 -15.13
C GLU A 66 14.44 21.29 -15.92
N ALA A 67 15.68 20.84 -15.73
CA ALA A 67 16.84 21.42 -16.41
C ALA A 67 17.04 20.93 -17.86
N ASN A 68 16.66 19.68 -18.16
CA ASN A 68 17.00 19.02 -19.43
C ASN A 68 15.77 18.67 -20.29
N GLY A 69 14.57 18.87 -19.76
CA GLY A 69 13.33 18.38 -20.33
C GLY A 69 13.06 16.91 -20.02
N THR A 70 11.83 16.47 -20.28
CA THR A 70 11.42 15.08 -20.08
C THR A 70 12.09 14.17 -21.11
N PRO A 71 12.79 13.10 -20.68
CA PRO A 71 13.36 12.14 -21.61
C PRO A 71 12.31 11.55 -22.56
N LEU A 72 12.67 11.39 -23.84
CA LEU A 72 11.84 10.78 -24.88
C LEU A 72 10.51 11.49 -25.14
N ALA A 73 10.39 12.77 -24.77
CA ALA A 73 9.17 13.56 -24.98
C ALA A 73 8.73 13.61 -26.45
N ASP A 74 9.68 13.56 -27.38
CA ASP A 74 9.49 13.51 -28.83
C ASP A 74 8.92 12.19 -29.35
N LEU A 75 9.09 11.11 -28.59
CA LEU A 75 8.58 9.77 -28.90
C LEU A 75 7.30 9.42 -28.11
N GLN A 76 6.81 10.33 -27.25
CA GLN A 76 5.66 10.07 -26.41
C GLN A 76 4.35 10.08 -27.22
N VAL A 77 3.78 8.90 -27.43
CA VAL A 77 2.53 8.71 -28.20
C VAL A 77 1.25 8.90 -27.38
N LEU A 78 1.33 8.77 -26.05
CA LEU A 78 0.20 9.01 -25.15
C LEU A 78 0.05 10.51 -24.91
N LYS A 79 -0.94 11.11 -25.57
CA LYS A 79 -1.38 12.48 -25.29
C LYS A 79 -2.13 12.49 -23.97
N ILE A 80 -1.53 13.10 -22.95
CA ILE A 80 -2.20 13.39 -21.69
C ILE A 80 -2.89 14.75 -21.90
N SER A 81 -4.22 14.72 -21.98
CA SER A 81 -5.09 15.90 -22.13
C SER A 81 -5.08 16.80 -20.90
#